data_AF-A0A8H4WVI5-F1
#
_entry.id   AF-A0A8H4WVI5-F1
#
_cell.length_a   1.000
_cell.length_b   1.000
_cell.length_c   1.000
_cell.angle_alpha   90.00
_cell.angle_beta   90.00
_cell.angle_gamma   90.00
#
_symmetry.space_group_name_H-M   'P 1'
#
loop_
_entity.id
_entity.type
_entity.pdbx_description
1 polymer ?
#
loop_
_entity_poly.entity_id
_entity_poly.type
_entity_poly.pdbx_seq_one_letter_code
_entity_poly.pdbx_strand_id
1 'polypeptide(L)'
;MRNPLPPHYKDITENAIPPELHPQSTTIEYRLARPAPAPPIFVYVVDTCQEDDGLQALKDSLIMSLSLLPPNALVGLITYGTM
;
A
#
# COMPACT_ATOMS: atom_id res chain seq x y z
N MET A 1 25.74 -0.46 -27.16
CA MET A 1 24.65 -1.27 -27.75
C MET A 1 23.36 -0.47 -27.68
N ARG A 2 22.50 -0.53 -28.70
CA ARG A 2 21.21 0.20 -28.75
C ARG A 2 20.07 -0.80 -28.52
N ASN A 3 19.05 -0.41 -27.75
CA ASN A 3 17.86 -1.22 -27.54
C ASN A 3 16.84 -0.94 -28.65
N PRO A 4 16.30 -1.96 -29.34
CA PRO A 4 15.16 -1.75 -30.23
C PRO A 4 13.93 -1.35 -29.41
N LEU A 5 13.11 -0.45 -29.96
CA LEU A 5 11.90 -0.02 -29.26
C LEU A 5 10.81 -1.12 -29.29
N PRO A 6 9.99 -1.22 -28.23
CA PRO A 6 8.84 -2.12 -28.21
C PRO A 6 7.81 -1.77 -29.30
N PRO A 7 6.98 -2.74 -29.75
CA PRO A 7 5.98 -2.49 -30.79
C PRO A 7 4.97 -1.37 -30.49
N HIS A 8 4.69 -1.10 -29.21
CA HIS A 8 3.78 -0.03 -28.80
C HIS A 8 4.37 1.37 -28.91
N TYR A 9 5.68 1.51 -29.17
CA TYR A 9 6.34 2.79 -29.48
C TYR A 9 6.55 3.02 -30.98
N LYS A 10 5.92 2.23 -31.86
CA LYS A 10 6.14 2.30 -33.31
C LYS A 10 5.88 3.68 -33.94
N ASP A 11 5.00 4.48 -33.34
CA ASP A 11 4.54 5.77 -33.87
C ASP A 11 5.20 6.97 -33.16
N ILE A 12 6.28 6.76 -32.39
CA ILE A 12 7.00 7.84 -31.68
C ILE A 12 7.58 8.87 -32.67
N THR A 13 7.41 10.16 -32.37
CA THR A 13 8.03 11.27 -33.14
C THR A 13 8.64 12.29 -32.19
N GLU A 14 9.46 13.23 -32.69
CA GLU A 14 10.06 14.28 -31.86
C GLU A 14 9.02 15.18 -31.16
N ASN A 15 7.86 15.39 -31.81
CA ASN A 15 6.77 16.21 -31.28
C ASN A 15 5.77 15.40 -30.44
N ALA A 16 5.82 14.06 -30.51
CA ALA A 16 4.95 13.15 -29.78
C ALA A 16 5.80 12.04 -29.16
N ILE A 17 6.55 12.42 -28.14
CA ILE A 17 7.29 11.50 -27.29
C ILE A 17 6.39 10.98 -26.18
N PRO A 18 6.66 9.76 -25.69
CA PRO A 18 5.93 9.19 -24.57
C PRO A 18 6.23 9.95 -23.25
N PRO A 19 5.32 9.87 -22.26
CA PRO A 19 5.40 10.67 -21.04
C PRO A 19 6.72 10.57 -20.28
N GLU A 20 7.30 9.37 -20.21
CA GLU A 20 8.56 9.09 -19.52
C GLU A 20 9.79 9.70 -20.17
N LEU A 21 9.69 10.19 -21.41
CA LEU A 21 10.78 10.91 -22.08
C LEU A 21 10.63 12.44 -21.96
N HIS A 22 9.56 12.96 -21.35
CA HIS A 22 9.45 14.38 -21.11
C HIS A 22 10.49 14.85 -20.08
N PRO A 23 11.23 15.95 -20.32
CA PRO A 23 12.25 16.45 -19.39
C PRO A 23 11.72 16.80 -17.99
N GLN A 24 10.44 17.13 -17.88
CA GLN A 24 9.77 17.45 -16.61
C GLN A 24 9.35 16.19 -15.84
N SER A 25 9.26 15.05 -16.52
CA SER A 25 8.81 13.76 -15.97
C SER A 25 9.99 12.91 -15.51
N THR A 26 10.84 13.47 -14.65
CA THR A 26 12.00 12.76 -14.08
C THR A 26 11.60 11.68 -13.06
N THR A 27 10.38 11.75 -12.54
CA THR A 27 9.76 10.75 -11.67
C THR A 27 8.45 10.30 -12.29
N ILE A 28 8.29 9.00 -12.49
CA ILE A 28 7.11 8.40 -13.11
C ILE A 28 6.69 7.15 -12.35
N GLU A 29 5.39 6.92 -12.24
CA GLU A 29 4.80 5.71 -11.69
C GLU A 29 4.10 4.93 -12.82
N TYR A 30 4.45 3.65 -12.97
CA TYR A 30 3.81 2.76 -13.93
C TYR A 30 2.82 1.85 -13.24
N ARG A 31 1.56 1.88 -13.67
CA ARG A 31 0.54 0.94 -13.23
C ARG A 31 0.54 -0.29 -14.15
N LEU A 32 1.01 -1.42 -13.62
CA LEU A 32 1.01 -2.68 -14.34
C LEU A 32 -0.39 -3.29 -14.42
N ALA A 33 -0.64 -4.11 -15.45
CA ALA A 33 -1.92 -4.78 -15.67
C ALA A 33 -2.32 -5.75 -14.55
N ARG A 34 -1.34 -6.25 -13.78
CA ARG A 34 -1.57 -7.19 -12.68
C ARG A 34 -1.36 -6.50 -11.33
N PRO A 35 -2.44 -6.05 -10.66
CA PRO A 35 -2.33 -5.56 -9.29
C PRO A 35 -1.93 -6.69 -8.34
N ALA A 36 -1.45 -6.33 -7.15
CA ALA A 36 -1.20 -7.30 -6.08
C ALA A 36 -2.49 -8.12 -5.83
N PRO A 37 -2.38 -9.45 -5.71
CA PRO A 37 -3.54 -10.33 -5.70
C PRO A 37 -4.37 -10.24 -4.41
N ALA A 38 -3.78 -9.77 -3.31
CA ALA A 38 -4.43 -9.71 -2.01
C ALA A 38 -4.75 -8.26 -1.59
N PRO A 39 -5.87 -8.03 -0.90
CA PRO A 39 -6.12 -6.76 -0.23
C PRO A 39 -5.09 -6.50 0.88
N PRO A 40 -4.98 -5.26 1.37
CA PRO A 40 -4.14 -4.95 2.52
C PRO A 40 -4.51 -5.81 3.74
N ILE A 41 -3.51 -6.24 4.50
CA ILE A 41 -3.68 -7.06 5.70
C ILE A 41 -3.12 -6.29 6.88
N PHE A 42 -3.93 -6.13 7.93
CA PHE A 42 -3.55 -5.47 9.18
C PHE A 42 -3.65 -6.48 10.32
N VAL A 43 -2.53 -6.75 10.99
CA VAL A 43 -2.50 -7.64 12.17
C VAL A 43 -2.21 -6.79 13.40
N TYR A 44 -3.16 -6.71 14.31
CA TYR A 44 -2.99 -6.09 15.61
C TYR A 44 -2.39 -7.12 16.57
N VAL A 45 -1.19 -6.85 17.05
CA VAL A 45 -0.52 -7.67 18.06
C VAL A 45 -0.47 -6.88 19.36
N VAL A 46 -1.34 -7.25 20.30
CA VAL A 46 -1.69 -6.44 21.46
C VAL A 46 -1.17 -7.10 22.73
N ASP A 47 -0.35 -6.36 23.46
CA ASP A 47 0.06 -6.72 24.83
C ASP A 47 -1.10 -6.44 25.79
N THR A 48 -1.46 -7.42 26.62
CA THR A 48 -2.49 -7.28 27.66
C THR A 48 -1.92 -7.10 29.06
N CYS A 49 -0.59 -7.12 29.25
CA CYS A 49 0.07 -6.91 30.54
C CYS A 49 0.14 -5.41 30.92
N GLN A 50 -1.00 -4.73 30.94
CA GLN A 50 -1.10 -3.29 31.21
C GLN A 50 -2.19 -3.02 32.26
N GLU A 51 -2.15 -1.82 32.87
CA GLU A 51 -3.23 -1.35 33.74
C GLU A 51 -4.53 -1.15 32.95
N ASP A 52 -5.68 -1.33 33.60
CA ASP A 52 -7.01 -1.30 32.96
C ASP A 52 -7.26 -0.02 32.16
N ASP A 53 -6.86 1.14 32.70
CA ASP A 53 -7.01 2.43 32.04
C ASP A 53 -6.17 2.52 30.74
N GLY A 54 -4.95 1.97 30.78
CA GLY A 54 -4.06 1.89 29.61
C GLY A 54 -4.61 0.96 28.54
N LEU A 55 -5.11 -0.21 28.95
CA LEU A 55 -5.73 -1.17 28.03
C LEU A 55 -7.01 -0.61 27.43
N GLN A 56 -7.81 0.14 28.20
CA GLN A 56 -9.02 0.77 27.69
C GLN A 56 -8.72 1.86 26.66
N ALA A 57 -7.74 2.74 26.93
CA ALA A 57 -7.30 3.73 25.96
C ALA A 57 -6.74 3.09 24.66
N LEU A 58 -6.04 1.96 24.80
CA LEU A 58 -5.55 1.19 23.66
C LEU A 58 -6.71 0.62 22.83
N LYS A 59 -7.72 0.02 23.47
CA LYS A 59 -8.91 -0.50 22.79
C LYS A 59 -9.63 0.59 22.00
N ASP A 60 -9.81 1.77 22.59
CA ASP A 60 -10.47 2.90 21.91
C ASP A 60 -9.68 3.34 20.67
N SER A 61 -8.35 3.38 20.77
CA SER A 61 -7.45 3.67 19.65
C SER A 61 -7.53 2.61 18.55
N LEU A 62 -7.59 1.33 18.92
CA LEU A 62 -7.73 0.21 17.98
C LEU A 62 -9.07 0.29 17.24
N ILE A 63 -10.18 0.51 17.95
CA ILE A 63 -11.51 0.65 17.36
C ILE A 63 -11.56 1.84 16.40
N MET A 64 -11.00 2.98 16.78
CA MET A 64 -10.87 4.13 15.88
C MET A 64 -10.08 3.76 14.62
N SER A 65 -8.94 3.09 14.76
CA SER A 65 -8.11 2.71 13.60
C SER A 65 -8.84 1.75 12.64
N LEU A 66 -9.66 0.83 13.17
CA LEU A 66 -10.47 -0.09 12.36
C LEU A 66 -11.46 0.66 11.47
N SER A 67 -12.03 1.76 11.95
CA SER A 67 -12.97 2.59 11.17
C SER A 67 -12.33 3.30 9.97
N LEU A 68 -10.99 3.41 9.97
CA LEU A 68 -10.21 4.07 8.91
C LEU A 68 -9.67 3.08 7.87
N LEU A 69 -9.83 1.77 8.08
CA LEU A 69 -9.32 0.76 7.17
C LEU A 69 -10.17 0.66 5.89
N PRO A 70 -9.56 0.30 4.75
CA PRO A 70 -10.32 -0.05 3.56
C PRO A 70 -11.34 -1.16 3.86
N PRO A 71 -12.58 -1.10 3.33
CA PRO A 71 -13.62 -2.09 3.63
C PRO A 71 -13.29 -3.53 3.27
N ASN A 72 -12.36 -3.75 2.32
CA ASN A 72 -11.90 -5.06 1.88
C ASN A 72 -10.59 -5.51 2.53
N ALA A 73 -10.06 -4.73 3.48
CA ALA A 73 -8.86 -5.12 4.21
C ALA A 73 -9.13 -6.36 5.07
N LEU A 74 -8.13 -7.23 5.18
CA LEU A 74 -8.17 -8.37 6.10
C LEU A 74 -7.59 -7.93 7.45
N VAL A 75 -8.28 -8.27 8.53
CA VAL A 75 -7.87 -7.90 9.89
C VAL A 75 -7.62 -9.15 10.72
N GLY A 76 -6.47 -9.19 11.39
CA GLY A 76 -6.13 -10.19 12.40
C GLY A 76 -5.88 -9.54 13.76
N LEU A 77 -6.16 -10.27 14.84
CA LEU A 77 -5.84 -9.88 16.21
C LEU A 77 -5.11 -11.02 16.91
N ILE A 78 -3.97 -10.70 17.50
CA ILE A 78 -3.19 -11.57 18.36
C ILE A 78 -3.02 -10.83 19.68
N THR A 79 -3.47 -11.42 20.78
CA THR A 79 -3.23 -10.88 22.12
C THR A 79 -2.18 -11.73 22.81
N TYR A 80 -1.29 -11.11 23.59
CA TYR A 80 -0.29 -11.81 24.37
C TYR A 80 -0.10 -11.18 25.75
N GLY A 81 0.35 -12.00 26.70
CA GLY A 81 0.56 -11.64 28.09
C GLY A 81 0.73 -12.90 28.94
N THR A 82 0.98 -12.72 30.24
CA THR A 82 0.94 -13.80 31.24
C THR A 82 -0.31 -13.63 32.11
N MET A 83 -0.86 -14.75 32.60
CA MET A 83 -1.95 -14.75 33.59
C MET A 83 -1.52 -14.05 34.88
#